data_AF-A0A2E7W3L4-F1
#
_entry.id   AF-A0A2E7W3L4-F1
#
_cell.length_a   1.000
_cell.length_b   1.000
_cell.length_c   1.000
_cell.angle_alpha   90.00
_cell.angle_beta   90.00
_cell.angle_gamma   90.00
#
_symmetry.space_group_name_H-M   'P 1'
#
loop_
_entity.id
_entity.type
_entity.pdbx_description
1 polymer ?
#
loop_
_entity_poly.entity_id
_entity_poly.type
_entity_poly.pdbx_seq_one_letter_code
_entity_poly.pdbx_strand_id
1 'polypeptide(L)'
;RRFYGTTKEGEAALEAFYDHLLGNYDAAFDGFEHTIDLESARCAANFTVTLSPKIGSDYEDVGRLTLNNSNFFRCRDGKIFFMVIYYANPTLGSKIGVQANSPTGFPKA
;
A
#
# COMPACT_ATOMS: atom_id res chain seq x y z
N ARG A 1 10.13 0.74 -1.88
CA ARG A 1 10.34 -0.10 -3.08
C ARG A 1 9.80 0.65 -4.30
N ARG A 2 10.34 0.45 -5.50
CA ARG A 2 9.82 1.06 -6.74
C ARG A 2 9.30 -0.04 -7.65
N PHE A 3 8.20 0.23 -8.33
CA PHE A 3 7.58 -0.68 -9.28
C PHE A 3 7.15 0.06 -10.54
N TYR A 4 7.10 -0.65 -11.67
CA TYR A 4 6.95 -0.05 -12.98
C TYR A 4 5.84 -0.74 -13.77
N GLY A 5 5.00 0.04 -14.45
CA GLY A 5 3.95 -0.50 -15.34
C GLY A 5 4.50 -1.12 -16.62
N THR A 6 5.68 -0.67 -17.06
CA THR A 6 6.48 -1.31 -18.10
C THR A 6 7.88 -1.43 -17.55
N THR A 7 8.41 -2.65 -17.47
CA THR A 7 9.70 -2.93 -16.83
C THR A 7 10.83 -2.95 -17.85
N LYS A 8 12.02 -2.55 -17.38
CA LYS A 8 13.31 -2.88 -17.98
C LYS A 8 13.99 -4.00 -17.20
N GLU A 9 15.09 -4.53 -17.72
CA GLU A 9 15.89 -5.52 -17.01
C GLU A 9 16.28 -5.01 -15.61
N GLY A 10 16.02 -5.83 -14.59
CA GLY A 10 16.26 -5.49 -13.18
C GLY A 10 15.16 -4.66 -12.50
N GLU A 11 14.14 -4.19 -13.22
CA GLU A 11 13.02 -3.44 -12.63
C GLU A 11 11.87 -4.36 -12.19
N ALA A 12 11.28 -4.07 -11.03
CA ALA A 12 10.13 -4.82 -10.53
C ALA A 12 8.83 -4.35 -11.19
N ALA A 13 8.03 -5.28 -11.69
CA ALA A 13 6.71 -4.99 -12.27
C ALA A 13 5.73 -4.54 -11.18
N LEU A 14 4.88 -3.56 -11.50
CA LEU A 14 3.80 -3.13 -10.60
C LEU A 14 2.84 -4.26 -10.26
N GLU A 15 2.60 -5.17 -11.18
CA GLU A 15 1.79 -6.37 -10.95
C GLU A 15 2.33 -7.20 -9.79
N ALA A 16 3.65 -7.39 -9.69
CA ALA A 16 4.27 -8.14 -8.60
C ALA A 16 3.99 -7.55 -7.20
N PHE A 17 3.74 -6.24 -7.09
CA PHE A 17 3.30 -5.63 -5.83
C PHE A 17 1.88 -6.10 -5.45
N TYR A 18 0.97 -6.09 -6.43
CA TYR A 18 -0.42 -6.48 -6.21
C TYR A 18 -0.57 -8.00 -6.08
N ASP A 19 0.18 -8.79 -6.83
CA ASP A 19 0.25 -10.25 -6.68
C ASP A 19 0.71 -10.64 -5.28
N HIS A 20 1.73 -9.95 -4.76
CA HIS A 20 2.17 -10.17 -3.39
C HIS A 20 1.08 -9.83 -2.38
N LEU A 21 0.40 -8.69 -2.55
CA LEU A 21 -0.68 -8.27 -1.64
C LEU A 21 -1.86 -9.24 -1.67
N LEU A 22 -2.40 -9.51 -2.86
CA LEU A 22 -3.61 -10.30 -3.07
C LEU A 22 -3.37 -11.81 -2.96
N GLY A 23 -2.13 -12.26 -3.20
CA GLY A 23 -1.71 -13.63 -2.98
C GLY A 23 -1.66 -13.99 -1.50
N ASN A 24 -1.31 -13.03 -0.63
CA ASN A 24 -1.13 -13.27 0.81
C ASN A 24 -2.31 -12.84 1.68
N TYR A 25 -3.11 -11.88 1.24
CA TYR A 25 -4.14 -11.28 2.09
C TYR A 25 -5.50 -11.20 1.42
N ASP A 26 -6.56 -11.41 2.21
CA ASP A 26 -7.90 -10.91 1.93
C ASP A 26 -7.97 -9.44 2.40
N ALA A 27 -7.85 -8.53 1.43
CA ALA A 27 -7.81 -7.10 1.66
C ALA A 27 -9.20 -6.45 1.60
N ALA A 28 -9.53 -5.64 2.60
CA ALA A 28 -10.72 -4.78 2.62
C ALA A 28 -10.29 -3.32 2.70
N PHE A 29 -10.97 -2.46 1.95
CA PHE A 29 -10.67 -1.03 1.82
C PHE A 29 -11.87 -0.23 2.27
N ASP A 30 -11.66 0.79 3.10
CA ASP A 30 -12.75 1.58 3.68
C ASP A 30 -12.32 3.03 3.97
N GLY A 31 -13.29 3.92 4.14
CA GLY A 31 -13.09 5.29 4.61
C GLY A 31 -12.31 6.17 3.63
N PHE A 32 -12.59 6.05 2.33
CA PHE A 32 -11.91 6.85 1.32
C PHE A 32 -12.23 8.35 1.43
N GLU A 33 -11.18 9.14 1.57
CA GLU A 33 -11.19 10.59 1.39
C GLU A 33 -10.27 10.95 0.22
N HIS A 34 -10.77 11.77 -0.70
CA HIS A 34 -10.04 12.16 -1.91
C HIS A 34 -9.81 13.66 -1.93
N THR A 35 -8.56 14.06 -2.18
CA THR A 35 -8.21 15.44 -2.53
C THR A 35 -7.83 15.49 -4.01
N ILE A 36 -8.48 16.37 -4.77
CA ILE A 36 -8.25 16.52 -6.21
C ILE A 36 -7.78 17.94 -6.51
N ASP A 37 -6.62 18.05 -7.17
CA ASP A 37 -6.08 19.28 -7.73
C ASP A 37 -6.14 19.17 -9.27
N LEU A 38 -7.18 19.79 -9.84
CA LEU A 38 -7.43 19.76 -11.28
C LEU A 38 -6.40 20.56 -12.07
N GLU A 39 -5.95 21.70 -11.54
CA GLU A 39 -4.99 22.58 -12.22
C GLU A 39 -3.63 21.91 -12.38
N SER A 40 -3.18 21.17 -11.36
CA SER A 40 -1.92 20.44 -11.40
C SER A 40 -2.05 19.01 -11.91
N ALA A 41 -3.27 18.54 -12.23
CA ALA A 41 -3.59 17.15 -12.55
C ALA A 41 -3.03 16.16 -11.50
N ARG A 42 -3.32 16.41 -10.22
CA ARG A 42 -2.88 15.58 -9.09
C ARG A 42 -4.07 15.17 -8.25
N CYS A 43 -3.96 14.01 -7.60
CA CYS A 43 -4.88 13.67 -6.53
C CYS A 43 -4.17 12.92 -5.41
N ALA A 44 -4.79 12.95 -4.24
CA ALA A 44 -4.41 12.14 -3.10
C ALA A 44 -5.63 11.35 -2.62
N ALA A 45 -5.39 10.15 -2.09
CA ALA A 45 -6.41 9.32 -1.46
C ALA A 45 -5.93 8.87 -0.09
N ASN A 46 -6.74 9.14 0.93
CA ASN A 46 -6.56 8.66 2.29
C ASN A 46 -7.63 7.63 2.59
N PHE A 47 -7.24 6.48 3.12
CA PHE A 47 -8.17 5.38 3.39
C PHE A 47 -7.55 4.38 4.36
N THR A 48 -8.39 3.55 4.96
CA THR A 48 -7.93 2.44 5.79
C THR A 48 -7.99 1.15 4.97
N VAL A 49 -6.96 0.32 5.11
CA VAL A 49 -6.94 -1.04 4.57
C VAL A 49 -6.88 -2.00 5.73
N THR A 50 -7.73 -3.01 5.71
CA THR A 50 -7.57 -4.15 6.61
C THR A 50 -7.15 -5.38 5.85
N LEU A 51 -6.05 -5.99 6.28
CA LEU A 51 -5.46 -7.18 5.67
C LEU A 51 -5.66 -8.36 6.59
N SER A 52 -6.41 -9.36 6.14
CA SER A 52 -6.52 -10.65 6.83
C SER A 52 -5.63 -11.64 6.09
N PRO A 53 -4.60 -12.21 6.73
CA PRO A 53 -3.72 -13.16 6.04
C PRO A 53 -4.51 -14.40 5.63
N LYS A 54 -4.21 -14.93 4.46
CA LYS A 54 -4.80 -16.19 3.97
C LYS A 54 -4.18 -17.36 4.70
N ILE A 55 -4.96 -18.44 4.85
CA ILE A 55 -4.46 -19.72 5.35
C ILE A 55 -3.33 -20.21 4.43
N GLY A 56 -2.20 -20.59 5.02
CA GLY A 56 -0.99 -21.03 4.33
C GLY A 56 -0.13 -19.91 3.73
N SER A 57 -0.46 -18.64 3.97
CA SER A 57 0.39 -17.52 3.55
C SER A 57 1.59 -17.33 4.49
N ASP A 58 2.65 -16.68 3.99
CA ASP A 58 3.84 -16.32 4.79
C ASP A 58 3.52 -15.40 5.99
N TYR A 59 2.30 -14.88 6.05
CA TYR A 59 1.84 -13.91 7.03
C TYR A 59 0.71 -14.45 7.93
N GLU A 60 0.38 -15.73 7.85
CA GLU A 60 -0.69 -16.34 8.64
C GLU A 60 -0.56 -16.04 10.14
N ASP A 61 0.64 -16.24 10.70
CA ASP A 61 0.94 -16.02 12.12
C ASP A 61 1.02 -14.53 12.51
N VAL A 62 1.17 -13.63 11.53
CA VAL A 62 1.15 -12.18 11.78
C VAL A 62 -0.26 -11.76 12.19
N GLY A 63 -1.30 -12.45 11.75
CA GLY A 63 -2.70 -12.14 11.99
C GLY A 63 -3.15 -10.84 11.32
N ARG A 64 -4.39 -10.41 11.60
CA ARG A 64 -5.00 -9.24 10.96
C ARG A 64 -4.21 -7.96 11.20
N LEU A 65 -4.06 -7.14 10.15
CA LEU A 65 -3.39 -5.84 10.15
C LEU A 65 -4.35 -4.75 9.69
N THR A 66 -4.28 -3.58 10.32
CA THR A 66 -4.95 -2.36 9.87
C THR A 66 -3.91 -1.33 9.45
N LEU A 67 -4.02 -0.85 8.22
CA LEU A 67 -3.11 0.11 7.60
C LEU A 67 -3.81 1.43 7.32
N ASN A 68 -3.21 2.53 7.73
CA ASN A 68 -3.67 3.87 7.38
C ASN A 68 -2.90 4.34 6.15
N ASN A 69 -3.57 4.49 5.02
CA ASN A 69 -2.96 4.79 3.73
C ASN A 69 -3.08 6.27 3.37
N SER A 70 -2.06 6.77 2.68
CA SER A 70 -1.98 8.08 2.06
C SER A 70 -1.30 7.91 0.70
N ASN A 71 -2.09 7.84 -0.35
CA ASN A 71 -1.60 7.63 -1.71
C ASN A 71 -1.63 8.95 -2.49
N PHE A 72 -0.57 9.21 -3.25
CA PHE A 72 -0.46 10.39 -4.10
C PHE A 72 -0.31 9.97 -5.56
N PHE A 73 -1.05 10.62 -6.43
CA PHE A 73 -1.08 10.32 -7.85
C PHE A 73 -0.82 11.58 -8.67
N ARG A 74 -0.10 11.40 -9.79
CA ARG A 74 -0.03 12.39 -10.86
C ARG A 74 -0.70 11.81 -12.09
N CYS A 75 -1.51 12.63 -12.72
CA CYS A 75 -2.34 12.26 -13.85
C CYS A 75 -1.88 12.99 -15.12
N ARG A 76 -2.03 12.33 -16.26
CA ARG A 76 -1.83 12.89 -17.60
C ARG A 76 -2.83 12.21 -18.52
N ASP A 77 -3.54 13.00 -19.33
CA ASP A 77 -4.55 12.50 -20.28
C ASP A 77 -5.58 11.56 -19.63
N GLY A 78 -6.04 11.93 -18.43
CA GLY A 78 -7.02 11.14 -17.66
C GLY A 78 -6.49 9.85 -17.05
N LYS A 79 -5.18 9.58 -17.13
CA LYS A 79 -4.53 8.36 -16.60
C LYS A 79 -3.52 8.68 -15.51
N ILE A 80 -3.39 7.80 -14.52
CA ILE A 80 -2.32 7.86 -13.52
C ILE A 80 -1.02 7.42 -14.21
N PHE A 81 -0.01 8.29 -14.23
CA PHE A 81 1.33 7.97 -14.77
C PHE A 81 2.40 7.86 -13.68
N PHE A 82 2.09 8.33 -12.47
CA PHE A 82 2.99 8.26 -11.33
C PHE A 82 2.17 8.10 -10.05
N MET A 83 2.63 7.22 -9.16
CA MET A 83 1.99 6.91 -7.90
C MET A 83 3.03 6.76 -6.80
N VAL A 84 2.73 7.33 -5.63
CA VAL A 84 3.45 7.06 -4.38
C VAL A 84 2.42 6.54 -3.39
N ILE A 85 2.65 5.33 -2.87
CA ILE A 85 1.84 4.71 -1.83
C ILE A 85 2.59 4.86 -0.53
N TYR A 86 1.94 5.42 0.48
CA TYR A 86 2.44 5.48 1.84
C TYR A 86 1.40 4.87 2.78
N TYR A 87 1.85 4.12 3.76
CA TYR A 87 0.97 3.64 4.82
C TYR A 87 1.70 3.58 6.16
N ALA A 88 0.93 3.73 7.23
CA ALA A 88 1.34 3.36 8.58
C ALA A 88 0.70 2.03 8.96
N ASN A 89 1.46 1.13 9.61
CA ASN A 89 0.96 -0.12 10.17
C ASN A 89 1.00 -0.06 11.71
N PRO A 90 0.04 0.65 12.35
CA PRO A 90 -0.02 0.77 13.81
C PRO A 90 -0.28 -0.58 14.49
N THR A 91 -0.98 -1.51 13.83
CA THR A 91 -1.23 -2.85 14.38
C THR A 91 0.07 -3.63 14.55
N LEU A 92 0.90 -3.70 13.51
CA LEU A 92 2.19 -4.37 13.60
C LEU A 92 3.12 -3.64 14.57
N GLY A 93 3.18 -2.30 14.52
CA GLY A 93 3.98 -1.49 15.45
C GLY A 93 3.64 -1.79 16.91
N SER A 94 2.34 -1.93 17.22
CA SER A 94 1.88 -2.33 18.56
C SER A 94 2.32 -3.75 18.93
N LYS A 95 2.22 -4.70 18.00
CA LYS A 95 2.60 -6.11 18.22
C LYS A 95 4.10 -6.29 18.52
N ILE A 96 4.97 -5.50 17.88
CA ILE A 96 6.43 -5.59 18.05
C ILE A 96 7.00 -4.60 19.09
N GLY A 97 6.14 -3.95 19.87
CA GLY A 97 6.55 -3.00 20.91
C GLY A 97 7.15 -1.68 20.38
N VAL A 98 7.02 -1.41 19.08
CA VAL A 98 7.46 -0.16 18.43
C VAL A 98 6.22 0.73 18.26
N GLN A 99 5.74 1.27 19.37
CA GLN A 99 4.57 2.19 19.39
C GLN A 99 4.91 3.62 18.97
N ALA A 100 6.18 3.97 18.72
CA ALA A 100 6.59 5.34 18.45
C ALA A 100 6.50 5.72 16.96
N ASN A 101 5.36 6.27 16.55
CA ASN A 101 5.20 7.36 15.58
C ASN A 101 6.03 7.32 14.27
N SER A 102 6.15 6.19 13.58
CA SER A 102 6.79 6.16 12.27
C SER A 102 6.10 5.22 11.27
N PRO A 103 6.16 5.54 9.96
CA PRO A 103 5.72 4.62 8.93
C PRO A 103 6.48 3.31 9.01
N THR A 104 5.75 2.25 9.31
CA THR A 104 6.24 0.88 9.26
C THR A 104 6.01 0.34 7.86
N GLY A 105 7.08 0.22 7.07
CA GLY A 105 7.05 -0.48 5.78
C GLY A 105 6.88 -2.00 5.96
N PHE A 106 6.81 -2.74 4.85
CA PHE A 106 6.88 -4.20 4.90
C PHE A 106 8.18 -4.61 5.61
N PRO A 107 8.13 -5.53 6.60
CA PRO A 107 9.36 -6.08 7.14
C PRO A 107 10.20 -6.67 5.99
N LYS A 108 11.53 -6.52 6.08
CA LYS A 108 12.44 -7.17 5.14
C LYS A 108 12.25 -8.69 5.30
N ALA A 109 11.97 -9.38 4.20
CA ALA A 109 12.29 -10.80 4.09
C ALA A 109 13.80 -11.00 4.23
#